data_AF-A0A958NW81-F1
#
_entry.id   AF-A0A958NW81-F1
#
_cell.length_a   1.000
_cell.length_b   1.000
_cell.length_c   1.000
_cell.angle_alpha   90.00
_cell.angle_beta   90.00
_cell.angle_gamma   90.00
#
_symmetry.space_group_name_H-M   'P 1'
#
loop_
_entity.id
_entity.type
_entity.pdbx_description
1 polymer ?
#
loop_
_entity_poly.entity_id
_entity_poly.type
_entity_poly.pdbx_seq_one_letter_code
_entity_poly.pdbx_strand_id
1 'polypeptide(L)'
;MGLLQFGFVVSSILVLFGCTGMDQTGASRRDLLALSGPYSKKAFETLVYPMLKSQCSSCHTDQNPRFIPRDKNTAYGRVYALIDWFEIENSRLARRKQDKHCGTPCTDNADLLRLLEAWSEALDKDKLKTDDNRLITDVVHLTSLPTGNNFVEVTFDMSKFGAEFSGALLKVEVQDYSLNGVPTGAIRIRKPRLTSGASNLFIRLLRPRLNDHFDAANNLWESVQAPVAANNSNPPLLSPLVMLIERNGNGSDSLAFEVGELRVIDAVACRALPYFSANVIPYMQAANKCFSCHGNATHQAYARFPMSAYLAVSEQALCNATVQRVNLQEPDASAIFNPAFGHNGHPQNYNGGVIMSDTERETVRTWIDLEAAASGN
;
A
#
# COMPACT_ATOMS: atom_id res chain seq x y z
N MET A 1 -42.63 -68.85 26.71
CA MET A 1 -41.55 -68.41 27.62
C MET A 1 -40.28 -68.32 26.82
N GLY A 2 -39.82 -67.10 26.54
CA GLY A 2 -38.60 -66.84 25.77
C GLY A 2 -38.33 -65.34 25.79
N LEU A 3 -37.50 -64.91 26.74
CA LEU A 3 -37.07 -63.52 26.88
C LEU A 3 -36.12 -63.15 25.73
N LEU A 4 -36.45 -62.09 25.00
CA LEU A 4 -35.54 -61.39 24.09
C LEU A 4 -34.91 -60.21 24.83
N GLN A 5 -33.62 -60.33 25.15
CA GLN A 5 -32.80 -59.22 25.64
C GLN A 5 -32.39 -58.31 24.47
N PHE A 6 -32.78 -57.04 24.51
CA PHE A 6 -32.17 -55.99 23.71
C PHE A 6 -31.07 -55.31 24.53
N GLY A 7 -29.81 -55.50 24.11
CA GLY A 7 -28.67 -54.74 24.62
C GLY A 7 -28.60 -53.37 23.95
N PHE A 8 -28.73 -52.31 24.74
CA PHE A 8 -28.38 -50.94 24.33
C PHE A 8 -26.87 -50.76 24.43
N VAL A 9 -26.21 -50.52 23.30
CA VAL A 9 -24.83 -50.02 23.25
C VAL A 9 -24.91 -48.49 23.21
N VAL A 10 -24.55 -47.84 24.31
CA VAL A 10 -24.35 -46.38 24.35
C VAL A 10 -22.96 -46.10 23.79
N SER A 11 -22.90 -45.67 22.53
CA SER A 11 -21.68 -45.16 21.92
C SER A 11 -21.51 -43.69 22.28
N SER A 12 -20.52 -43.40 23.13
CA SER A 12 -20.12 -42.04 23.48
C SER A 12 -19.45 -41.37 22.27
N ILE A 13 -20.18 -40.48 21.58
CA ILE A 13 -19.60 -39.56 20.60
C ILE A 13 -18.95 -38.41 21.37
N LEU A 14 -17.61 -38.44 21.42
CA LEU A 14 -16.78 -37.33 21.87
C LEU A 14 -16.77 -36.27 20.77
N VAL A 15 -17.59 -35.22 20.90
CA VAL A 15 -17.54 -34.03 20.02
C VAL A 15 -16.34 -33.19 20.46
N LEU A 16 -15.18 -33.44 19.84
CA LEU A 16 -14.04 -32.51 19.87
C LEU A 16 -14.43 -31.26 19.07
N PHE A 17 -14.76 -30.18 19.78
CA PHE A 17 -14.75 -28.83 19.20
C PHE A 17 -13.31 -28.48 18.84
N GLY A 18 -12.90 -28.79 17.61
CA GLY A 18 -11.73 -28.19 16.99
C GLY A 18 -12.02 -26.73 16.68
N CYS A 19 -11.31 -25.81 17.31
CA CYS A 19 -11.23 -24.42 16.88
C CYS A 19 -10.60 -24.39 15.50
N THR A 20 -11.40 -24.35 14.44
CA THR A 20 -10.95 -23.99 13.11
C THR A 20 -10.61 -22.50 13.12
N GLY A 21 -9.33 -22.19 12.93
CA GLY A 21 -8.85 -20.83 12.74
C GLY A 21 -9.51 -20.24 11.50
N MET A 22 -10.28 -19.16 11.69
CA MET A 22 -10.65 -18.27 10.61
C MET A 22 -9.38 -17.55 10.16
N ASP A 23 -8.85 -17.97 9.01
CA ASP A 23 -7.95 -17.18 8.19
C ASP A 23 -8.76 -15.99 7.66
N GLN A 24 -8.80 -14.89 8.41
CA GLN A 24 -9.20 -13.61 7.84
C GLN A 24 -8.01 -13.11 7.02
N THR A 25 -8.24 -13.05 5.70
CA THR A 25 -7.41 -12.38 4.70
C THR A 25 -7.15 -10.95 5.14
N GLY A 26 -6.07 -10.74 5.89
CA GLY A 26 -5.69 -9.45 6.41
C GLY A 26 -5.18 -8.57 5.27
N ALA A 27 -5.94 -7.53 4.95
CA ALA A 27 -5.32 -6.28 4.53
C ALA A 27 -4.18 -6.01 5.54
N SER A 28 -2.96 -5.82 5.03
CA SER A 28 -1.82 -5.74 5.91
C SER A 28 -2.00 -4.54 6.84
N ARG A 29 -1.44 -4.63 8.04
CA ARG A 29 -1.49 -3.59 9.09
C ARG A 29 -1.04 -2.18 8.63
N ARG A 30 -0.47 -2.08 7.42
CA ARG A 30 0.04 -0.86 6.78
C ARG A 30 -0.92 -0.29 5.74
N ASP A 31 -1.65 -1.12 5.00
CA ASP A 31 -2.60 -0.67 3.96
C ASP A 31 -3.72 0.19 4.56
N LEU A 32 -4.17 -0.21 5.74
CA LEU A 32 -5.18 0.49 6.55
C LEU A 32 -4.74 1.91 6.96
N LEU A 33 -3.45 2.15 7.16
CA LEU A 33 -2.90 3.43 7.62
C LEU A 33 -2.84 4.49 6.51
N ALA A 34 -2.56 4.08 5.27
CA ALA A 34 -2.50 4.95 4.11
C ALA A 34 -3.90 5.42 3.61
N LEU A 35 -4.95 4.67 3.95
CA LEU A 35 -6.36 4.95 3.61
C LEU A 35 -6.97 6.16 4.30
N SER A 36 -6.22 6.85 5.17
CA SER A 36 -6.82 7.67 6.20
C SER A 36 -6.24 9.08 6.20
N GLY A 37 -6.99 9.99 5.56
CA GLY A 37 -6.58 11.35 5.28
C GLY A 37 -6.46 12.27 6.51
N PRO A 38 -6.18 13.56 6.29
CA PRO A 38 -5.99 14.53 7.37
C PRO A 38 -7.24 14.71 8.24
N TYR A 39 -8.45 14.48 7.74
CA TYR A 39 -9.67 14.58 8.56
C TYR A 39 -9.81 13.41 9.52
N SER A 40 -9.51 12.18 9.09
CA SER A 40 -9.47 10.98 9.93
C SER A 40 -8.42 11.13 11.01
N LYS A 41 -7.21 11.57 10.64
CA LYS A 41 -6.16 11.83 11.64
C LYS A 41 -6.60 12.87 12.66
N LYS A 42 -7.17 13.99 12.20
CA LYS A 42 -7.68 15.02 13.09
C LYS A 42 -8.84 14.52 13.96
N ALA A 43 -9.72 13.68 13.42
CA ALA A 43 -10.82 13.07 14.16
C ALA A 43 -10.30 12.10 15.22
N PHE A 44 -9.32 11.24 14.91
CA PHE A 44 -8.65 10.44 15.93
C PHE A 44 -8.07 11.31 17.05
N GLU A 45 -7.31 12.35 16.70
CA GLU A 45 -6.63 13.19 17.69
C GLU A 45 -7.58 13.96 18.60
N THR A 46 -8.78 14.28 18.11
CA THR A 46 -9.78 15.10 18.81
C THR A 46 -10.85 14.26 19.51
N LEU A 47 -11.21 13.11 18.96
CA LEU A 47 -12.29 12.26 19.44
C LEU A 47 -11.73 11.07 20.23
N VAL A 48 -10.93 10.22 19.58
CA VAL A 48 -10.56 8.89 20.10
C VAL A 48 -9.34 8.94 21.01
N TYR A 49 -8.28 9.62 20.60
CA TYR A 49 -7.01 9.70 21.33
C TYR A 49 -7.17 10.26 22.76
N PRO A 50 -7.98 11.30 23.03
CA PRO A 50 -8.16 11.78 24.41
C PRO A 50 -8.76 10.72 25.34
N MET A 51 -9.73 9.93 24.88
CA MET A 51 -10.30 8.83 25.66
C MET A 51 -9.26 7.75 25.93
N LEU A 52 -8.57 7.29 24.89
CA LEU A 52 -7.58 6.23 25.02
C LEU A 52 -6.38 6.68 25.86
N LYS A 53 -6.01 7.95 25.78
CA LYS A 53 -5.00 8.54 26.66
C LYS A 53 -5.47 8.55 28.11
N SER A 54 -6.71 8.99 28.38
CA SER A 54 -7.25 9.03 29.75
C SER A 54 -7.40 7.63 30.37
N GLN A 55 -7.81 6.63 29.59
CA GLN A 55 -8.27 5.34 30.13
C GLN A 55 -7.27 4.20 29.91
N CYS A 56 -6.42 4.29 28.90
CA CYS A 56 -5.55 3.17 28.49
C CYS A 56 -4.06 3.48 28.65
N SER A 57 -3.64 4.76 28.70
CA SER A 57 -2.21 5.10 28.62
C SER A 57 -1.40 4.65 29.84
N SER A 58 -2.01 4.50 31.02
CA SER A 58 -1.30 4.02 32.21
C SER A 58 -0.66 2.65 32.00
N CYS A 59 -1.27 1.80 31.18
CA CYS A 59 -0.76 0.47 30.84
C CYS A 59 -0.18 0.44 29.42
N HIS A 60 -0.85 1.05 28.44
CA HIS A 60 -0.52 0.88 27.02
C HIS A 60 0.45 1.91 26.42
N THR A 61 1.07 2.77 27.26
CA THR A 61 2.14 3.68 26.81
C THR A 61 3.47 2.97 26.68
N ASP A 62 3.84 2.12 27.64
CA ASP A 62 5.16 1.48 27.69
C ASP A 62 5.09 -0.05 27.91
N GLN A 63 3.90 -0.61 28.15
CA GLN A 63 3.69 -2.05 28.25
C GLN A 63 3.07 -2.63 26.97
N ASN A 64 3.27 -3.92 26.75
CA ASN A 64 2.72 -4.62 25.59
C ASN A 64 1.26 -5.04 25.79
N PRO A 65 0.37 -4.84 24.80
CA PRO A 65 0.64 -4.17 23.54
C PRO A 65 0.71 -2.64 23.69
N ARG A 66 1.75 -2.03 23.13
CA ARG A 66 1.95 -0.58 23.15
C ARG A 66 1.15 0.06 22.02
N PHE A 67 -0.09 0.48 22.23
CA PHE A 67 -0.89 1.11 21.17
C PHE A 67 -1.22 2.59 21.39
N ILE A 68 -0.94 3.16 22.57
CA ILE A 68 -1.09 4.61 22.86
C ILE A 68 0.25 5.21 23.31
N PRO A 69 1.26 5.27 22.42
CA PRO A 69 2.47 6.06 22.71
C PRO A 69 2.15 7.55 22.85
N ARG A 70 3.12 8.31 23.39
CA ARG A 70 3.04 9.78 23.53
C ARG A 70 2.93 10.47 22.18
N ASP A 71 3.57 9.93 21.15
CA ASP A 71 3.45 10.40 19.78
C ASP A 71 2.09 9.99 19.19
N LYS A 72 1.29 11.00 18.81
CA LYS A 72 -0.07 10.79 18.30
C LYS A 72 -0.08 10.11 16.94
N ASN A 73 0.91 10.36 16.09
CA ASN A 73 1.00 9.76 14.76
C ASN A 73 1.22 8.25 14.86
N THR A 74 2.11 7.83 15.75
CA THR A 74 2.35 6.42 16.04
C THR A 74 1.11 5.79 16.69
N ALA A 75 0.45 6.48 17.62
CA ALA A 75 -0.77 5.98 18.26
C ALA A 75 -1.92 5.78 17.26
N TYR A 76 -2.09 6.75 16.35
CA TYR A 76 -3.07 6.71 15.28
C TYR A 76 -3.00 5.40 14.51
N GLY A 77 -1.83 5.09 13.95
CA GLY A 77 -1.68 3.88 13.15
C GLY A 77 -1.87 2.58 13.90
N ARG A 78 -1.46 2.56 15.17
CA ARG A 78 -1.63 1.38 16.00
C ARG A 78 -3.07 1.15 16.39
N VAL A 79 -3.82 2.22 16.69
CA VAL A 79 -5.24 2.14 17.02
C VAL A 79 -6.05 1.81 15.79
N TYR A 80 -5.77 2.45 14.65
CA TYR A 80 -6.47 2.23 13.39
C TYR A 80 -6.50 0.75 13.02
N ALA A 81 -5.36 0.05 13.17
CA ALA A 81 -5.23 -1.38 12.92
C ALA A 81 -5.93 -2.30 13.95
N LEU A 82 -6.57 -1.75 14.98
CA LEU A 82 -7.38 -2.49 15.95
C LEU A 82 -8.88 -2.31 15.72
N ILE A 83 -9.26 -1.49 14.75
CA ILE A 83 -10.64 -1.19 14.41
C ILE A 83 -11.05 -2.06 13.23
N ASP A 84 -12.22 -2.68 13.36
CA ASP A 84 -12.93 -3.28 12.25
C ASP A 84 -13.82 -2.17 11.67
N TRP A 85 -13.47 -1.70 10.48
CA TRP A 85 -14.14 -0.54 9.86
C TRP A 85 -15.45 -0.91 9.17
N PHE A 86 -15.77 -2.20 9.05
CA PHE A 86 -17.04 -2.67 8.52
C PHE A 86 -18.06 -2.88 9.64
N GLU A 87 -17.60 -3.44 10.77
CA GLU A 87 -18.42 -3.70 11.96
C GLU A 87 -17.70 -3.16 13.20
N ILE A 88 -17.92 -1.88 13.52
CA ILE A 88 -17.17 -1.15 14.57
C ILE A 88 -17.28 -1.86 15.92
N GLU A 89 -18.40 -2.48 16.23
CA GLU A 89 -18.65 -3.31 17.41
C GLU A 89 -17.70 -4.52 17.52
N ASN A 90 -17.27 -5.08 16.38
CA ASN A 90 -16.36 -6.22 16.30
C ASN A 90 -14.88 -5.82 16.35
N SER A 91 -14.59 -4.52 16.37
CA SER A 91 -13.26 -3.98 16.59
C SER A 91 -12.61 -4.61 17.82
N ARG A 92 -11.33 -4.97 17.71
CA ARG A 92 -10.58 -5.56 18.83
C ARG A 92 -10.57 -4.63 20.04
N LEU A 93 -10.49 -3.32 19.81
CA LEU A 93 -10.54 -2.31 20.87
C LEU A 93 -11.90 -2.28 21.57
N ALA A 94 -12.99 -2.34 20.80
CA ALA A 94 -14.36 -2.34 21.31
C ALA A 94 -14.66 -3.58 22.16
N ARG A 95 -14.33 -4.78 21.65
CA ARG A 95 -14.51 -6.04 22.38
C ARG A 95 -13.70 -6.10 23.67
N ARG A 96 -12.42 -5.68 23.65
CA ARG A 96 -11.60 -5.64 24.87
C ARG A 96 -12.19 -4.73 25.93
N LYS A 97 -12.67 -3.54 25.54
CA LYS A 97 -13.32 -2.64 26.47
C LYS A 97 -14.62 -3.23 27.04
N GLN A 98 -15.41 -3.91 26.20
CA GLN A 98 -16.60 -4.65 26.63
C GLN A 98 -16.27 -5.74 27.66
N ASP A 99 -15.14 -6.43 27.48
CA ASP A 99 -14.58 -7.42 28.43
C ASP A 99 -13.97 -6.78 29.70
N LYS A 100 -14.30 -5.52 29.98
CA LYS A 100 -13.81 -4.73 31.12
C LYS A 100 -12.30 -4.45 31.11
N HIS A 101 -11.62 -4.58 29.97
CA HIS A 101 -10.22 -4.17 29.78
C HIS A 101 -10.16 -2.66 29.46
N CYS A 102 -10.58 -1.81 30.40
CA CYS A 102 -10.82 -0.39 30.10
C CYS A 102 -10.33 0.63 31.13
N GLY A 103 -9.38 0.24 31.98
CA GLY A 103 -8.82 1.11 33.03
C GLY A 103 -9.79 1.30 34.20
N THR A 104 -9.60 2.36 35.00
CA THR A 104 -10.52 2.69 36.10
C THR A 104 -10.86 4.19 36.05
N PRO A 105 -12.14 4.59 36.08
CA PRO A 105 -13.34 3.74 36.14
C PRO A 105 -13.64 3.07 34.80
N CYS A 106 -14.02 1.79 34.84
CA CYS A 106 -14.39 1.05 33.65
C CYS A 106 -15.91 1.13 33.45
N THR A 107 -16.35 2.02 32.56
CA THR A 107 -17.74 2.05 32.06
C THR A 107 -17.92 1.03 30.94
N ASP A 108 -19.14 0.88 30.42
CA ASP A 108 -19.36 0.12 29.19
C ASP A 108 -18.56 0.69 27.99
N ASN A 109 -18.65 0.00 26.85
CA ASN A 109 -17.97 0.42 25.62
C ASN A 109 -18.77 1.42 24.77
N ALA A 110 -19.96 1.88 25.21
CA ALA A 110 -20.83 2.71 24.38
C ALA A 110 -20.16 4.01 23.95
N ASP A 111 -19.43 4.66 24.87
CA ASP A 111 -18.69 5.88 24.55
C ASP A 111 -17.56 5.64 23.55
N LEU A 112 -16.89 4.47 23.62
CA LEU A 112 -15.85 4.15 22.66
C LEU A 112 -16.46 3.89 21.27
N LEU A 113 -17.54 3.12 21.19
CA LEU A 113 -18.24 2.84 19.93
C LEU A 113 -18.67 4.15 19.25
N ARG A 114 -19.30 5.06 19.99
CA ARG A 114 -19.70 6.38 19.47
C ARG A 114 -18.52 7.19 18.92
N LEU A 115 -17.35 7.14 19.57
CA LEU A 115 -16.16 7.84 19.09
C LEU A 115 -15.55 7.16 17.86
N LEU A 116 -15.59 5.83 17.79
CA LEU A 116 -15.12 5.07 16.63
C LEU A 116 -16.03 5.28 15.42
N GLU A 117 -17.35 5.33 15.63
CA GLU A 117 -18.35 5.69 14.60
C GLU A 117 -18.10 7.11 14.09
N ALA A 118 -17.96 8.10 14.98
CA ALA A 118 -17.66 9.48 14.59
C ALA A 118 -16.31 9.63 13.89
N TRP A 119 -15.33 8.79 14.23
CA TRP A 119 -14.06 8.70 13.53
C TRP A 119 -14.23 8.05 12.14
N SER A 120 -15.06 7.01 12.02
CA SER A 120 -15.42 6.40 10.74
C SER A 120 -16.15 7.37 9.81
N GLU A 121 -17.06 8.19 10.33
CA GLU A 121 -17.67 9.27 9.54
C GLU A 121 -16.64 10.30 9.04
N ALA A 122 -15.58 10.56 9.80
CA ALA A 122 -14.51 11.45 9.36
C ALA A 122 -13.64 10.81 8.28
N LEU A 123 -13.45 9.48 8.31
CA LEU A 123 -12.88 8.73 7.20
C LEU A 123 -13.74 8.87 5.95
N ASP A 124 -15.06 8.78 6.09
CA ASP A 124 -15.96 8.99 4.95
C ASP A 124 -15.96 10.44 4.47
N LYS A 125 -15.73 11.43 5.34
CA LYS A 125 -15.52 12.82 4.93
C LYS A 125 -14.16 13.07 4.25
N ASP A 126 -13.10 12.34 4.62
CA ASP A 126 -11.86 12.30 3.83
C ASP A 126 -12.14 11.73 2.43
N LYS A 127 -12.96 10.67 2.34
CA LYS A 127 -13.39 10.12 1.05
C LYS A 127 -14.20 11.15 0.26
N LEU A 128 -15.18 11.81 0.87
CA LEU A 128 -16.10 12.74 0.21
C LEU A 128 -15.50 14.12 -0.13
N LYS A 129 -14.54 14.66 0.63
CA LYS A 129 -13.90 15.95 0.26
C LYS A 129 -12.88 15.84 -0.87
N THR A 130 -12.52 14.63 -1.27
CA THR A 130 -11.77 14.44 -2.53
C THR A 130 -12.67 14.53 -3.76
N ASP A 131 -14.01 14.47 -3.64
CA ASP A 131 -14.94 14.35 -4.78
C ASP A 131 -14.99 15.56 -5.73
N ASP A 132 -14.88 16.80 -5.24
CA ASP A 132 -15.09 17.98 -6.11
C ASP A 132 -13.96 18.23 -7.12
N ASN A 133 -12.82 17.53 -7.02
CA ASN A 133 -11.68 17.63 -7.94
C ASN A 133 -11.12 16.26 -8.37
N ARG A 134 -11.92 15.17 -8.32
CA ARG A 134 -11.45 13.85 -8.75
C ARG A 134 -11.06 13.86 -10.22
N LEU A 135 -9.79 13.59 -10.49
CA LEU A 135 -9.28 13.41 -11.83
C LEU A 135 -9.53 11.96 -12.23
N ILE A 136 -10.64 11.69 -12.91
CA ILE A 136 -10.98 10.36 -13.41
C ILE A 136 -10.49 10.23 -14.85
N THR A 137 -9.69 9.20 -15.14
CA THR A 137 -9.19 8.94 -16.50
C THR A 137 -10.34 8.62 -17.45
N ASP A 138 -10.06 8.52 -18.74
CA ASP A 138 -11.05 7.93 -19.65
C ASP A 138 -11.27 6.46 -19.31
N VAL A 139 -12.46 5.97 -19.67
CA VAL A 139 -12.86 4.59 -19.50
C VAL A 139 -12.27 3.76 -20.63
N VAL A 140 -11.55 2.70 -20.29
CA VAL A 140 -11.08 1.70 -21.25
C VAL A 140 -11.89 0.42 -21.10
N HIS A 141 -12.58 0.03 -22.16
CA HIS A 141 -13.27 -1.25 -22.21
C HIS A 141 -12.26 -2.40 -22.35
N LEU A 142 -12.27 -3.31 -21.39
CA LEU A 142 -11.38 -4.46 -21.36
C LEU A 142 -11.99 -5.55 -22.26
N THR A 143 -11.32 -5.82 -23.38
CA THR A 143 -11.66 -6.96 -24.24
C THR A 143 -10.82 -8.17 -23.85
N SER A 144 -11.33 -9.39 -24.14
CA SER A 144 -10.71 -10.71 -23.91
C SER A 144 -9.36 -10.69 -23.19
N LEU A 145 -9.39 -10.57 -21.86
CA LEU A 145 -8.18 -10.53 -21.05
C LEU A 145 -7.51 -11.91 -21.03
N PRO A 146 -6.16 -11.97 -21.07
CA PRO A 146 -5.44 -13.22 -20.95
C PRO A 146 -5.59 -13.81 -19.54
N THR A 147 -5.28 -15.10 -19.41
CA THR A 147 -5.23 -15.83 -18.14
C THR A 147 -3.80 -16.33 -17.85
N GLY A 148 -3.60 -17.04 -16.73
CA GLY A 148 -2.32 -17.67 -16.38
C GLY A 148 -1.26 -16.67 -15.90
N ASN A 149 -0.18 -16.49 -16.68
CA ASN A 149 0.93 -15.54 -16.38
C ASN A 149 1.03 -14.37 -17.37
N ASN A 150 0.14 -14.32 -18.36
CA ASN A 150 0.15 -13.30 -19.41
C ASN A 150 -0.69 -12.10 -18.99
N PHE A 151 -0.21 -10.88 -19.25
CA PHE A 151 -0.90 -9.63 -18.94
C PHE A 151 -0.97 -8.78 -20.21
N VAL A 152 -1.99 -7.92 -20.33
CA VAL A 152 -2.05 -6.87 -21.35
C VAL A 152 -1.68 -5.53 -20.72
N GLU A 153 -0.97 -4.67 -21.45
CA GLU A 153 -0.80 -3.28 -21.02
C GLU A 153 -2.05 -2.47 -21.41
N VAL A 154 -2.64 -1.81 -20.43
CA VAL A 154 -3.73 -0.83 -20.60
C VAL A 154 -3.16 0.56 -20.35
N THR A 155 -3.44 1.50 -21.25
CA THR A 155 -2.89 2.86 -21.21
C THR A 155 -4.02 3.88 -21.13
N PHE A 156 -3.85 4.88 -20.28
CA PHE A 156 -4.74 6.01 -20.07
C PHE A 156 -4.00 7.30 -20.42
N ASP A 157 -4.57 8.11 -21.31
CA ASP A 157 -4.06 9.44 -21.63
C ASP A 157 -4.43 10.42 -20.51
N MET A 158 -3.43 11.12 -19.97
CA MET A 158 -3.60 12.09 -18.90
C MET A 158 -3.81 13.51 -19.43
N SER A 159 -3.69 13.73 -20.74
CA SER A 159 -3.85 15.05 -21.39
C SER A 159 -5.24 15.67 -21.18
N LYS A 160 -6.27 14.85 -20.93
CA LYS A 160 -7.62 15.31 -20.58
C LYS A 160 -7.68 16.18 -19.33
N PHE A 161 -6.69 16.09 -18.44
CA PHE A 161 -6.64 16.86 -17.21
C PHE A 161 -6.03 18.26 -17.38
N GLY A 162 -5.46 18.57 -18.55
CA GLY A 162 -4.79 19.83 -18.81
C GLY A 162 -3.69 19.72 -19.87
N ALA A 163 -3.43 20.82 -20.58
CA ALA A 163 -2.40 20.87 -21.62
C ALA A 163 -0.98 20.61 -21.06
N GLU A 164 -0.77 20.96 -19.79
CA GLU A 164 0.46 20.72 -19.04
C GLU A 164 0.78 19.22 -18.82
N PHE A 165 -0.21 18.34 -18.97
CA PHE A 165 -0.08 16.88 -18.90
C PHE A 165 0.01 16.23 -20.29
N SER A 166 0.17 17.01 -21.35
CA SER A 166 0.33 16.48 -22.71
C SER A 166 1.50 15.49 -22.80
N GLY A 167 1.24 14.30 -23.35
CA GLY A 167 2.20 13.20 -23.46
C GLY A 167 2.37 12.37 -22.18
N ALA A 168 1.71 12.71 -21.08
CA ALA A 168 1.70 11.88 -19.89
C ALA A 168 0.71 10.71 -20.04
N LEU A 169 1.16 9.51 -19.70
CA LEU A 169 0.37 8.28 -19.83
C LEU A 169 0.45 7.47 -18.53
N LEU A 170 -0.71 7.11 -17.98
CA LEU A 170 -0.78 6.10 -16.93
C LEU A 170 -0.92 4.72 -17.60
N LYS A 171 -0.05 3.79 -17.22
CA LYS A 171 0.00 2.43 -17.76
C LYS A 171 -0.12 1.42 -16.64
N VAL A 172 -0.90 0.37 -16.87
CA VAL A 172 -1.06 -0.77 -15.95
C VAL A 172 -1.05 -2.08 -16.73
N GLU A 173 -0.65 -3.16 -16.08
CA GLU A 173 -0.79 -4.51 -16.61
C GLU A 173 -2.05 -5.17 -16.04
N VAL A 174 -2.94 -5.65 -16.91
CA VAL A 174 -4.23 -6.24 -16.53
C VAL A 174 -4.34 -7.68 -17.04
N GLN A 175 -5.01 -8.52 -16.26
CA GLN A 175 -5.23 -9.93 -16.57
C GLN A 175 -6.53 -10.43 -15.95
N ASP A 176 -7.17 -11.41 -16.58
CA ASP A 176 -8.25 -12.18 -15.95
C ASP A 176 -7.70 -13.10 -14.85
N TYR A 177 -8.22 -12.98 -13.63
CA TYR A 177 -7.78 -13.85 -12.55
C TYR A 177 -8.44 -15.22 -12.67
N SER A 178 -7.61 -16.23 -12.91
CA SER A 178 -8.03 -17.62 -12.92
C SER A 178 -7.24 -18.46 -11.92
N LEU A 179 -7.94 -19.39 -11.26
CA LEU A 179 -7.36 -20.41 -10.41
C LEU A 179 -7.43 -21.74 -11.18
N ASN A 180 -6.27 -22.34 -11.45
CA ASN A 180 -6.16 -23.57 -12.24
C ASN A 180 -6.85 -23.48 -13.61
N GLY A 181 -6.79 -22.30 -14.25
CA GLY A 181 -7.42 -22.05 -15.55
C GLY A 181 -8.91 -21.74 -15.50
N VAL A 182 -9.56 -21.79 -14.33
CA VAL A 182 -10.97 -21.44 -14.15
C VAL A 182 -11.08 -19.96 -13.78
N PRO A 183 -11.81 -19.13 -14.55
CA PRO A 183 -12.06 -17.73 -14.19
C PRO A 183 -12.73 -17.63 -12.83
N THR A 184 -12.23 -16.73 -11.98
CA THR A 184 -12.74 -16.53 -10.61
C THR A 184 -13.78 -15.43 -10.50
N GLY A 185 -14.03 -14.70 -11.59
CA GLY A 185 -14.85 -13.50 -11.55
C GLY A 185 -14.09 -12.26 -11.04
N ALA A 186 -12.76 -12.27 -11.02
CA ALA A 186 -11.94 -11.11 -10.67
C ALA A 186 -10.90 -10.80 -11.75
N ILE A 187 -10.36 -9.58 -11.73
CA ILE A 187 -9.18 -9.21 -12.54
C ILE A 187 -7.98 -8.95 -11.64
N ARG A 188 -6.78 -9.22 -12.16
CA ARG A 188 -5.51 -8.81 -11.57
C ARG A 188 -5.02 -7.54 -12.25
N ILE A 189 -4.72 -6.51 -11.47
CA ILE A 189 -4.08 -5.28 -11.95
C ILE A 189 -2.74 -5.12 -11.24
N ARG A 190 -1.68 -4.81 -11.99
CA ARG A 190 -0.34 -4.61 -11.45
C ARG A 190 0.45 -3.56 -12.20
N LYS A 191 1.60 -3.22 -11.62
CA LYS A 191 2.63 -2.34 -12.19
C LYS A 191 2.10 -1.01 -12.76
N PRO A 192 1.42 -0.20 -11.94
CA PRO A 192 1.08 1.15 -12.34
C PRO A 192 2.36 1.93 -12.61
N ARG A 193 2.42 2.58 -13.77
CA ARG A 193 3.53 3.42 -14.22
C ARG A 193 2.97 4.71 -14.80
N LEU A 194 3.59 5.83 -14.49
CA LEU A 194 3.26 7.10 -15.11
C LEU A 194 4.46 7.55 -15.96
N THR A 195 4.26 7.68 -17.28
CA THR A 195 5.17 8.47 -18.12
C THR A 195 4.77 9.93 -18.02
N SER A 196 5.76 10.79 -18.12
CA SER A 196 5.59 12.23 -18.25
C SER A 196 5.92 12.63 -19.69
N GLY A 197 5.23 13.66 -20.20
CA GLY A 197 5.66 14.39 -21.38
C GLY A 197 6.79 15.36 -21.02
N ALA A 198 6.67 16.62 -21.45
CA ALA A 198 7.68 17.65 -21.21
C ALA A 198 7.77 18.16 -19.75
N SER A 199 6.75 17.88 -18.93
CA SER A 199 6.62 18.39 -17.56
C SER A 199 7.10 17.37 -16.52
N ASN A 200 7.72 17.82 -15.43
CA ASN A 200 7.86 16.97 -14.25
C ASN A 200 6.50 16.93 -13.54
N LEU A 201 6.08 15.75 -13.11
CA LEU A 201 4.76 15.53 -12.53
C LEU A 201 4.86 15.03 -11.10
N PHE A 202 3.83 15.29 -10.33
CA PHE A 202 3.58 14.65 -9.06
C PHE A 202 2.20 14.00 -9.10
N ILE A 203 2.14 12.73 -8.71
CA ILE A 203 0.89 11.97 -8.60
C ILE A 203 0.72 11.49 -7.16
N ARG A 204 -0.51 11.62 -6.64
CA ARG A 204 -0.90 11.07 -5.34
C ARG A 204 -2.27 10.42 -5.43
N LEU A 205 -2.42 9.31 -4.71
CA LEU A 205 -3.63 8.52 -4.58
C LEU A 205 -4.09 7.97 -5.94
N LEU A 206 -3.98 6.65 -6.11
CA LEU A 206 -4.40 5.97 -7.32
C LEU A 206 -5.47 4.93 -6.97
N ARG A 207 -6.66 5.07 -7.55
CA ARG A 207 -7.82 4.21 -7.28
C ARG A 207 -8.34 3.59 -8.58
N PRO A 208 -8.15 2.27 -8.79
CA PRO A 208 -8.79 1.60 -9.93
C PRO A 208 -10.31 1.63 -9.76
N ARG A 209 -11.03 1.84 -10.86
CA ARG A 209 -12.49 1.74 -10.92
C ARG A 209 -12.86 0.69 -11.97
N LEU A 210 -13.44 -0.43 -11.52
CA LEU A 210 -13.93 -1.49 -12.40
C LEU A 210 -15.44 -1.33 -12.54
N ASN A 211 -15.92 -1.15 -13.77
CA ASN A 211 -17.34 -0.88 -14.07
C ASN A 211 -17.92 0.25 -13.22
N ASP A 212 -17.17 1.36 -13.14
CA ASP A 212 -17.46 2.53 -12.31
C ASP A 212 -17.57 2.26 -10.79
N HIS A 213 -17.14 1.08 -10.33
CA HIS A 213 -17.08 0.76 -8.92
C HIS A 213 -15.65 0.80 -8.41
N PHE A 214 -15.49 1.45 -7.26
CA PHE A 214 -14.25 1.49 -6.52
C PHE A 214 -14.31 0.48 -5.36
N ASP A 215 -13.43 -0.52 -5.42
CA ASP A 215 -13.26 -1.49 -4.34
C ASP A 215 -12.27 -0.96 -3.30
N ALA A 216 -12.81 -0.29 -2.28
CA ALA A 216 -12.01 0.30 -1.21
C ALA A 216 -11.29 -0.74 -0.35
N ALA A 217 -11.82 -1.96 -0.24
CA ALA A 217 -11.27 -2.99 0.63
C ALA A 217 -9.99 -3.60 0.05
N ASN A 218 -9.92 -3.72 -1.28
CA ASN A 218 -8.79 -4.34 -1.98
C ASN A 218 -7.84 -3.33 -2.65
N ASN A 219 -8.06 -2.02 -2.47
CA ASN A 219 -7.18 -1.01 -3.07
C ASN A 219 -5.87 -0.85 -2.30
N LEU A 220 -4.80 -1.37 -2.89
CA LEU A 220 -3.44 -1.29 -2.35
C LEU A 220 -2.64 -0.09 -2.89
N TRP A 221 -3.25 0.78 -3.71
CA TRP A 221 -2.57 1.90 -4.38
C TRP A 221 -2.98 3.27 -3.86
N GLU A 222 -3.75 3.34 -2.76
CA GLU A 222 -4.04 4.62 -2.10
C GLU A 222 -2.80 5.32 -1.55
N SER A 223 -1.79 4.53 -1.15
CA SER A 223 -0.51 5.02 -0.64
C SER A 223 0.41 5.59 -1.73
N VAL A 224 0.03 5.51 -3.01
CA VAL A 224 0.85 6.02 -4.11
C VAL A 224 1.05 7.53 -3.93
N GLN A 225 2.33 7.92 -3.81
CA GLN A 225 2.77 9.31 -3.79
C GLN A 225 4.14 9.37 -4.44
N ALA A 226 4.20 9.86 -5.68
CA ALA A 226 5.42 9.75 -6.48
C ALA A 226 5.67 11.01 -7.33
N PRO A 227 6.88 11.57 -7.28
CA PRO A 227 7.35 12.48 -8.31
C PRO A 227 7.82 11.69 -9.55
N VAL A 228 7.54 12.22 -10.73
CA VAL A 228 7.90 11.63 -12.04
C VAL A 228 8.62 12.68 -12.86
N ALA A 229 9.89 12.42 -13.21
CA ALA A 229 10.68 13.37 -14.00
C ALA A 229 10.17 13.45 -15.43
N ALA A 230 10.26 14.62 -16.05
CA ALA A 230 9.93 14.87 -17.45
C ALA A 230 10.69 13.95 -18.42
N ASN A 231 10.07 13.64 -19.57
CA ASN A 231 10.66 12.87 -20.68
C ASN A 231 11.30 11.55 -20.22
N ASN A 232 10.74 10.92 -19.19
CA ASN A 232 11.33 9.71 -18.62
C ASN A 232 11.02 8.50 -19.51
N SER A 233 12.04 8.04 -20.25
CA SER A 233 11.95 6.84 -21.10
C SER A 233 11.76 5.53 -20.31
N ASN A 234 12.02 5.54 -19.00
CA ASN A 234 11.83 4.43 -18.08
C ASN A 234 10.94 4.85 -16.91
N PRO A 235 9.62 4.99 -17.14
CA PRO A 235 8.69 5.50 -16.14
C PRO A 235 8.77 4.68 -14.85
N PRO A 236 8.76 5.35 -13.69
CA PRO A 236 8.83 4.66 -12.42
C PRO A 236 7.62 3.76 -12.21
N LEU A 237 7.85 2.68 -11.46
CA LEU A 237 6.80 1.86 -10.93
C LEU A 237 6.19 2.59 -9.72
N LEU A 238 4.93 2.97 -9.81
CA LEU A 238 4.24 3.71 -8.75
C LEU A 238 3.95 2.81 -7.53
N SER A 239 3.66 1.53 -7.78
CA SER A 239 3.47 0.51 -6.73
C SER A 239 3.88 -0.88 -7.24
N PRO A 240 4.56 -1.70 -6.43
CA PRO A 240 4.84 -3.10 -6.75
C PRO A 240 3.67 -4.03 -6.39
N LEU A 241 2.66 -3.54 -5.66
CA LEU A 241 1.56 -4.35 -5.18
C LEU A 241 0.62 -4.73 -6.34
N VAL A 242 0.15 -5.98 -6.29
CA VAL A 242 -0.83 -6.52 -7.23
C VAL A 242 -2.19 -6.44 -6.56
N MET A 243 -3.17 -5.86 -7.25
CA MET A 243 -4.55 -5.82 -6.78
C MET A 243 -5.36 -6.92 -7.45
N LEU A 244 -6.29 -7.49 -6.69
CA LEU A 244 -7.38 -8.33 -7.16
C LEU A 244 -8.65 -7.51 -7.01
N ILE A 245 -9.41 -7.35 -8.09
CA ILE A 245 -10.67 -6.61 -8.07
C ILE A 245 -11.77 -7.53 -8.57
N GLU A 246 -12.79 -7.73 -7.75
CA GLU A 246 -13.95 -8.54 -8.11
C GLU A 246 -14.79 -7.84 -9.17
N ARG A 247 -15.25 -8.60 -10.17
CA ARG A 247 -16.16 -8.10 -11.19
C ARG A 247 -17.55 -7.94 -10.60
N ASN A 248 -18.10 -6.76 -10.80
CA ASN A 248 -19.47 -6.42 -10.46
C ASN A 248 -20.31 -6.30 -11.74
N GLY A 249 -21.02 -7.38 -12.09
CA GLY A 249 -22.01 -7.38 -13.17
C GLY A 249 -21.73 -8.38 -14.30
N ASN A 250 -22.69 -8.47 -15.23
CA ASN A 250 -22.70 -9.44 -16.33
C ASN A 250 -22.23 -8.85 -17.68
N GLY A 251 -21.70 -7.63 -17.67
CA GLY A 251 -21.35 -6.87 -18.88
C GLY A 251 -19.86 -6.99 -19.27
N SER A 252 -19.48 -6.31 -20.35
CA SER A 252 -18.07 -6.11 -20.69
C SER A 252 -17.40 -5.26 -19.62
N ASP A 253 -16.27 -5.72 -19.09
CA ASP A 253 -15.53 -4.98 -18.08
C ASP A 253 -15.01 -3.65 -18.64
N SER A 254 -15.00 -2.64 -17.78
CA SER A 254 -14.43 -1.33 -18.09
C SER A 254 -13.56 -0.87 -16.93
N LEU A 255 -12.41 -0.29 -17.25
CA LEU A 255 -11.44 0.18 -16.26
C LEU A 255 -11.23 1.68 -16.43
N ALA A 256 -11.23 2.39 -15.32
CA ALA A 256 -10.76 3.76 -15.20
C ALA A 256 -9.91 3.90 -13.94
N PHE A 257 -9.24 5.03 -13.79
CA PHE A 257 -8.52 5.39 -12.58
C PHE A 257 -9.00 6.73 -12.05
N GLU A 258 -9.28 6.79 -10.76
CA GLU A 258 -9.39 8.02 -10.02
C GLU A 258 -8.00 8.38 -9.46
N VAL A 259 -7.58 9.61 -9.74
CA VAL A 259 -6.33 10.19 -9.27
C VAL A 259 -6.66 11.33 -8.31
N GLY A 260 -6.15 11.25 -7.09
CA GLY A 260 -6.47 12.23 -6.05
C GLY A 260 -5.74 13.56 -6.21
N GLU A 261 -4.52 13.53 -6.75
CA GLU A 261 -3.76 14.71 -7.10
C GLU A 261 -2.86 14.42 -8.29
N LEU A 262 -2.93 15.28 -9.30
CA LEU A 262 -1.98 15.32 -10.40
C LEU A 262 -1.61 16.78 -10.64
N ARG A 263 -0.32 17.10 -10.59
CA ARG A 263 0.16 18.47 -10.82
C ARG A 263 1.55 18.49 -11.41
N VAL A 264 1.89 19.61 -12.04
CA VAL A 264 3.26 19.90 -12.46
C VAL A 264 4.09 20.29 -11.23
N ILE A 265 5.35 19.86 -11.22
CA ILE A 265 6.37 20.27 -10.27
C ILE A 265 7.58 20.84 -11.01
N ASP A 266 8.35 21.70 -10.35
CA ASP A 266 9.52 22.30 -10.99
C ASP A 266 10.59 21.25 -11.32
N ALA A 267 10.86 20.36 -10.37
CA ALA A 267 11.84 19.29 -10.51
C ALA A 267 11.55 18.12 -9.57
N VAL A 268 11.99 16.92 -9.97
CA VAL A 268 12.17 15.81 -9.03
C VAL A 268 13.47 16.05 -8.27
N ALA A 269 13.34 16.53 -7.03
CA ALA A 269 14.48 16.84 -6.17
C ALA A 269 14.59 15.84 -5.03
N CYS A 270 15.78 15.25 -4.88
CA CYS A 270 16.20 14.57 -3.67
C CYS A 270 16.68 15.60 -2.65
N ARG A 271 16.01 15.64 -1.51
CA ARG A 271 16.17 16.62 -0.43
C ARG A 271 17.04 16.09 0.71
N ALA A 272 17.05 14.78 0.93
CA ALA A 272 17.91 14.09 1.89
C ALA A 272 19.26 13.69 1.29
N LEU A 273 19.79 14.48 0.36
CA LEU A 273 21.05 14.19 -0.34
C LEU A 273 22.23 13.90 0.62
N PRO A 274 22.47 14.68 1.70
CA PRO A 274 23.62 14.40 2.57
C PRO A 274 23.60 12.99 3.16
N TYR A 275 22.42 12.49 3.55
CA TYR A 275 22.29 11.12 4.06
C TYR A 275 22.41 10.09 2.94
N PHE A 276 21.81 10.36 1.76
CA PHE A 276 21.91 9.50 0.59
C PHE A 276 23.38 9.28 0.17
N SER A 277 24.13 10.36 0.05
CA SER A 277 25.55 10.33 -0.31
C SER A 277 26.40 9.61 0.72
N ALA A 278 26.21 9.91 2.00
CA ALA A 278 27.05 9.35 3.07
C ALA A 278 26.74 7.88 3.37
N ASN A 279 25.50 7.42 3.13
CA ASN A 279 25.07 6.09 3.57
C ASN A 279 24.61 5.24 2.38
N VAL A 280 23.65 5.70 1.58
CA VAL A 280 23.01 4.87 0.54
C VAL A 280 23.96 4.57 -0.64
N ILE A 281 24.70 5.56 -1.16
CA ILE A 281 25.63 5.36 -2.28
C ILE A 281 26.73 4.34 -1.91
N PRO A 282 27.45 4.47 -0.78
CA PRO A 282 28.43 3.48 -0.36
C PRO A 282 27.86 2.06 -0.29
N TYR A 283 26.63 1.87 0.21
CA TYR A 283 26.01 0.54 0.24
C TYR A 283 25.70 0.01 -1.16
N MET A 284 25.17 0.85 -2.06
CA MET A 284 24.91 0.44 -3.44
C MET A 284 26.18 0.03 -4.19
N GLN A 285 27.30 0.70 -3.89
CA GLN A 285 28.62 0.43 -4.47
C GLN A 285 29.35 -0.73 -3.79
N ALA A 286 29.12 -0.95 -2.49
CA ALA A 286 29.80 -1.97 -1.71
C ALA A 286 29.66 -3.36 -2.36
N ALA A 287 30.78 -4.05 -2.52
CA ALA A 287 30.87 -5.35 -3.20
C ALA A 287 30.20 -5.41 -4.59
N ASN A 288 30.09 -4.27 -5.28
CA ASN A 288 29.37 -4.13 -6.54
C ASN A 288 27.92 -4.67 -6.48
N LYS A 289 27.23 -4.56 -5.34
CA LYS A 289 25.88 -5.15 -5.16
C LYS A 289 24.89 -4.67 -6.22
N CYS A 290 24.61 -3.37 -6.28
CA CYS A 290 23.75 -2.80 -7.32
C CYS A 290 24.57 -2.41 -8.55
N PHE A 291 25.76 -1.86 -8.35
CA PHE A 291 26.59 -1.32 -9.43
C PHE A 291 27.17 -2.39 -10.39
N SER A 292 27.26 -3.67 -10.02
CA SER A 292 27.67 -4.72 -10.97
C SER A 292 26.73 -4.81 -12.18
N CYS A 293 25.43 -4.75 -11.92
CA CYS A 293 24.38 -4.88 -12.92
C CYS A 293 23.86 -3.54 -13.44
N HIS A 294 23.86 -2.51 -12.59
CA HIS A 294 23.33 -1.18 -12.93
C HIS A 294 24.42 -0.16 -13.28
N GLY A 295 25.69 -0.49 -13.04
CA GLY A 295 26.84 0.35 -13.38
C GLY A 295 27.49 -0.02 -14.72
N ASN A 296 27.10 -1.13 -15.35
CA ASN A 296 27.67 -1.61 -16.61
C ASN A 296 26.67 -1.48 -17.77
N ALA A 297 27.01 -0.66 -18.77
CA ALA A 297 26.16 -0.38 -19.94
C ALA A 297 25.79 -1.62 -20.77
N THR A 298 26.53 -2.73 -20.66
CA THR A 298 26.22 -3.97 -21.38
C THR A 298 25.15 -4.82 -20.68
N HIS A 299 24.83 -4.52 -19.41
CA HIS A 299 23.89 -5.30 -18.63
C HIS A 299 22.45 -4.77 -18.80
N GLN A 300 21.47 -5.66 -18.95
CA GLN A 300 20.06 -5.28 -19.17
C GLN A 300 19.48 -4.36 -18.07
N ALA A 301 19.97 -4.51 -16.84
CA ALA A 301 19.51 -3.71 -15.71
C ALA A 301 19.95 -2.23 -15.81
N TYR A 302 21.10 -1.97 -16.45
CA TYR A 302 21.56 -0.61 -16.73
C TYR A 302 20.56 0.16 -17.59
N ALA A 303 19.99 -0.47 -18.62
CA ALA A 303 18.99 0.17 -19.47
C ALA A 303 17.73 0.63 -18.70
N ARG A 304 17.46 0.03 -17.52
CA ARG A 304 16.33 0.39 -16.64
C ARG A 304 16.70 1.39 -15.56
N PHE A 305 17.94 1.39 -15.10
CA PHE A 305 18.43 2.29 -14.06
C PHE A 305 19.97 2.39 -14.14
N PRO A 306 20.52 3.30 -14.95
CA PRO A 306 21.95 3.38 -15.23
C PRO A 306 22.69 4.15 -14.13
N MET A 307 22.95 3.49 -13.00
CA MET A 307 23.50 4.12 -11.79
C MET A 307 24.85 4.80 -12.02
N SER A 308 25.74 4.19 -12.80
CA SER A 308 27.04 4.79 -13.12
C SER A 308 26.91 6.02 -14.02
N ALA A 309 25.95 6.04 -14.95
CA ALA A 309 25.69 7.22 -15.77
C ALA A 309 25.17 8.39 -14.94
N TYR A 310 24.25 8.13 -14.00
CA TYR A 310 23.78 9.16 -13.09
C TYR A 310 24.89 9.67 -12.17
N LEU A 311 25.67 8.76 -11.58
CA LEU A 311 26.75 9.14 -10.67
C LEU A 311 27.89 9.89 -11.39
N ALA A 312 28.15 9.58 -12.66
CA ALA A 312 29.09 10.32 -13.49
C ALA A 312 28.65 11.77 -13.74
N VAL A 313 27.35 12.07 -13.65
CA VAL A 313 26.82 13.45 -13.64
C VAL A 313 26.98 14.06 -12.25
N SER A 314 26.38 13.44 -11.22
CA SER A 314 26.53 13.82 -9.81
C SER A 314 25.83 12.83 -8.88
N GLU A 315 26.16 12.87 -7.58
CA GLU A 315 25.38 12.17 -6.55
C GLU A 315 23.91 12.64 -6.49
N GLN A 316 23.68 13.95 -6.72
CA GLN A 316 22.33 14.51 -6.81
C GLN A 316 21.53 13.89 -7.96
N ALA A 317 22.15 13.66 -9.12
CA ALA A 317 21.48 13.03 -10.26
C ALA A 317 21.07 11.58 -9.94
N LEU A 318 21.95 10.81 -9.30
CA LEU A 318 21.62 9.46 -8.84
C LEU A 318 20.51 9.51 -7.78
N CYS A 319 20.56 10.44 -6.85
CA CYS A 319 19.52 10.57 -5.82
C CYS A 319 18.16 10.95 -6.44
N ASN A 320 18.11 11.94 -7.33
CA ASN A 320 16.88 12.35 -8.03
C ASN A 320 16.26 11.19 -8.84
N ALA A 321 17.10 10.36 -9.46
CA ALA A 321 16.64 9.16 -10.15
C ALA A 321 16.13 8.09 -9.17
N THR A 322 16.77 7.96 -8.00
CA THR A 322 16.39 6.98 -6.97
C THR A 322 15.08 7.36 -6.28
N VAL A 323 14.81 8.65 -6.03
CA VAL A 323 13.54 9.14 -5.44
C VAL A 323 12.34 8.72 -6.28
N GLN A 324 12.48 8.62 -7.60
CA GLN A 324 11.40 8.14 -8.47
C GLN A 324 11.11 6.64 -8.28
N ARG A 325 11.95 5.89 -7.57
CA ARG A 325 11.82 4.43 -7.39
C ARG A 325 11.40 4.04 -5.98
N VAL A 326 11.06 5.02 -5.14
CA VAL A 326 10.63 4.79 -3.77
C VAL A 326 9.22 5.30 -3.53
N ASN A 327 8.53 4.64 -2.61
CA ASN A 327 7.29 5.11 -2.04
C ASN A 327 7.63 5.82 -0.72
N LEU A 328 7.40 7.13 -0.67
CA LEU A 328 7.75 7.97 0.48
C LEU A 328 6.85 7.72 1.71
N GLN A 329 5.63 7.20 1.52
CA GLN A 329 4.70 6.87 2.60
C GLN A 329 4.90 5.46 3.13
N GLU A 330 5.22 4.53 2.23
CA GLU A 330 5.44 3.13 2.55
C GLU A 330 6.80 2.69 2.02
N PRO A 331 7.90 3.02 2.73
CA PRO A 331 9.25 2.69 2.28
C PRO A 331 9.38 1.23 1.86
N ASP A 332 8.84 0.29 2.64
CA ASP A 332 8.91 -1.15 2.35
C ASP A 332 8.18 -1.58 1.07
N ALA A 333 7.23 -0.78 0.58
CA ALA A 333 6.54 -0.97 -0.70
C ALA A 333 7.29 -0.31 -1.87
N SER A 334 8.46 0.28 -1.63
CA SER A 334 9.27 0.87 -2.70
C SER A 334 9.72 -0.16 -3.73
N ALA A 335 9.77 0.25 -5.00
CA ALA A 335 10.27 -0.57 -6.10
C ALA A 335 11.74 -0.98 -5.91
N ILE A 336 12.50 -0.23 -5.12
CA ILE A 336 13.89 -0.57 -4.77
C ILE A 336 13.99 -1.83 -3.88
N PHE A 337 12.97 -2.13 -3.07
CA PHE A 337 12.93 -3.35 -2.25
C PHE A 337 12.16 -4.48 -2.92
N ASN A 338 11.12 -4.14 -3.68
CA ASN A 338 10.30 -5.09 -4.41
C ASN A 338 10.31 -4.73 -5.90
N PRO A 339 11.40 -5.04 -6.63
CA PRO A 339 11.42 -4.79 -8.06
C PRO A 339 10.25 -5.54 -8.70
N ALA A 340 9.42 -4.85 -9.49
CA ALA A 340 8.24 -5.37 -10.20
C ALA A 340 8.48 -6.66 -11.02
N PHE A 341 9.74 -7.01 -11.23
CA PHE A 341 10.21 -8.20 -11.91
C PHE A 341 10.53 -9.26 -10.87
N GLY A 342 9.49 -9.86 -10.27
CA GLY A 342 9.67 -11.08 -9.49
C GLY A 342 10.52 -12.10 -10.27
N HIS A 343 11.56 -12.64 -9.63
CA HIS A 343 12.48 -13.69 -10.11
C HIS A 343 13.19 -13.49 -11.47
N ASN A 344 12.90 -12.42 -12.23
CA ASN A 344 13.44 -12.18 -13.58
C ASN A 344 14.81 -11.49 -13.56
N GLY A 345 15.79 -12.12 -12.93
CA GLY A 345 17.21 -11.77 -13.09
C GLY A 345 17.72 -10.57 -12.30
N HIS A 346 16.88 -9.91 -11.49
CA HIS A 346 17.43 -9.30 -10.27
C HIS A 346 17.81 -10.49 -9.38
N PRO A 347 19.05 -10.61 -8.86
CA PRO A 347 19.44 -11.72 -8.02
C PRO A 347 18.70 -11.68 -6.68
N GLN A 348 17.41 -11.98 -6.70
CA GLN A 348 16.77 -12.73 -5.63
C GLN A 348 17.50 -14.06 -5.64
N ASN A 349 18.23 -14.35 -4.56
CA ASN A 349 19.04 -15.54 -4.37
C ASN A 349 20.46 -15.48 -4.98
N TYR A 350 21.37 -14.82 -4.25
CA TYR A 350 22.52 -15.61 -3.82
C TYR A 350 22.00 -16.63 -2.78
N ASN A 351 21.68 -17.86 -3.20
CA ASN A 351 21.37 -19.00 -2.32
C ASN A 351 20.28 -18.82 -1.23
N GLY A 352 19.15 -18.17 -1.54
CA GLY A 352 18.07 -17.99 -0.54
C GLY A 352 18.30 -16.84 0.45
N GLY A 353 19.32 -16.00 0.22
CA GLY A 353 19.59 -14.79 1.01
C GLY A 353 18.76 -13.57 0.60
N VAL A 354 18.54 -12.67 1.57
CA VAL A 354 17.86 -11.38 1.39
C VAL A 354 18.68 -10.48 0.43
N ILE A 355 18.04 -9.86 -0.59
CA ILE A 355 18.70 -8.98 -1.60
C ILE A 355 19.51 -7.86 -0.94
N MET A 356 18.96 -7.33 0.15
CA MET A 356 19.61 -6.41 1.06
C MET A 356 19.57 -7.04 2.44
N SER A 357 20.68 -7.01 3.18
CA SER A 357 20.64 -7.32 4.61
C SER A 357 19.67 -6.37 5.34
N ASP A 358 19.20 -6.76 6.53
CA ASP A 358 18.32 -5.91 7.32
C ASP A 358 18.92 -4.52 7.57
N THR A 359 20.25 -4.44 7.81
CA THR A 359 20.97 -3.17 7.96
C THR A 359 20.93 -2.31 6.70
N GLU A 360 21.07 -2.90 5.52
CA GLU A 360 21.02 -2.18 4.25
C GLU A 360 19.60 -1.69 3.96
N ARG A 361 18.62 -2.55 4.19
CA ARG A 361 17.21 -2.19 4.08
C ARG A 361 16.89 -1.02 5.01
N GLU A 362 17.32 -1.10 6.27
CA GLU A 362 17.10 -0.04 7.25
C GLU A 362 17.79 1.27 6.86
N THR A 363 18.99 1.21 6.26
CA THR A 363 19.66 2.42 5.76
C THR A 363 18.84 3.10 4.67
N VAL A 364 18.39 2.33 3.67
CA VAL A 364 17.58 2.88 2.57
C VAL A 364 16.23 3.39 3.11
N ARG A 365 15.60 2.68 4.05
CA ARG A 365 14.37 3.14 4.72
C ARG A 365 14.57 4.44 5.46
N THR A 366 15.65 4.57 6.24
CA THR A 366 15.99 5.80 6.94
C THR A 366 16.15 6.96 5.97
N TRP A 367 16.80 6.74 4.83
CA TRP A 367 16.89 7.76 3.78
C TRP A 367 15.51 8.14 3.22
N ILE A 368 14.65 7.17 2.91
CA ILE A 368 13.28 7.43 2.41
C ILE A 368 12.48 8.23 3.44
N ASP A 369 12.57 7.90 4.72
CA ASP A 369 11.87 8.62 5.80
C ASP A 369 12.38 10.07 5.92
N LEU A 370 13.69 10.30 5.80
CA LEU A 370 14.28 11.64 5.77
C LEU A 370 13.84 12.43 4.53
N GLU A 371 13.75 11.77 3.37
CA GLU A 371 13.28 12.36 2.12
C GLU A 371 11.80 12.76 2.20
N ALA A 372 10.97 11.89 2.78
CA ALA A 372 9.56 12.14 3.03
C ALA A 372 9.37 13.36 3.95
N ALA A 373 10.10 13.40 5.07
CA ALA A 373 10.07 14.51 6.02
C ALA A 373 10.51 15.85 5.38
N ALA A 374 11.55 15.82 4.53
CA ALA A 374 12.05 17.02 3.86
C ALA A 374 11.13 17.50 2.72
N SER A 375 10.29 16.62 2.17
CA SER A 375 9.34 16.94 1.11
C SER A 375 8.12 17.72 1.58
N GLY A 376 7.91 17.84 2.90
CA GLY A 376 6.72 18.49 3.47
C GLY A 376 5.44 17.69 3.23
N ASN A 377 5.57 16.39 2.98
CA ASN A 377 4.48 15.45 2.75
C ASN A 377 3.96 14.82 4.05
#